data_AF-A0A8A7KC30-F1
#
_entry.id   AF-A0A8A7KC30-F1
#
_cell.length_a   1.000
_cell.length_b   1.000
_cell.length_c   1.000
_cell.angle_alpha   90.00
_cell.angle_beta   90.00
_cell.angle_gamma   90.00
#
_symmetry.space_group_name_H-M   'P 1'
#
loop_
_entity.id
_entity.type
_entity.pdbx_description
1 polymer ?
#
loop_
_entity_poly.entity_id
_entity_poly.type
_entity_poly.pdbx_seq_one_letter_code
_entity_poly.pdbx_strand_id
1 'polypeptide(L)'
;MSYIQPSAIAPAEEGGFVQDVAGNEDKIRTGVIASMVDYQSKLPLLTAPYDRFADDPEEVINYVTCHDGRTLWDKINLSASEATIEERKGMHKLATAIVMTSQGKAFIHGGSEMLRSKPDPDNIEYGIDHNSYDSGDLTNQIVWENKKNIRISMNTLRD
;
A
#
# COMPACT_ATOMS: atom_id res chain seq x y z
N MET A 1 -9.28 -10.23 5.03
CA MET A 1 -8.53 -9.35 4.09
C MET A 1 -7.15 -9.13 4.68
N SER A 2 -6.07 -9.30 3.91
CA SER A 2 -4.70 -9.19 4.44
C SER A 2 -4.08 -7.84 4.07
N TYR A 3 -3.55 -7.13 5.07
CA TYR A 3 -2.90 -5.84 4.90
C TYR A 3 -1.38 -6.02 4.89
N ILE A 4 -0.75 -5.74 3.76
CA ILE A 4 0.66 -6.05 3.52
C ILE A 4 1.61 -4.90 3.92
N GLN A 5 1.16 -3.80 4.50
CA GLN A 5 2.00 -2.63 4.81
C GLN A 5 1.33 -1.77 5.90
N PRO A 6 1.94 -0.66 6.39
CA PRO A 6 1.23 0.26 7.27
C PRO A 6 -0.03 0.69 6.51
N SER A 7 -1.19 0.43 7.11
CA SER A 7 -2.44 0.62 6.39
C SER A 7 -2.58 2.09 5.99
N ALA A 8 -3.25 2.37 4.88
CA ALA A 8 -3.70 3.72 4.51
C ALA A 8 -4.50 4.44 5.63
N ILE A 9 -4.91 3.69 6.65
CA ILE A 9 -5.74 4.09 7.80
C ILE A 9 -4.89 4.35 9.05
N ALA A 10 -3.63 3.89 9.08
CA ALA A 10 -2.70 4.16 10.18
C ALA A 10 -2.41 5.67 10.31
N PRO A 11 -1.99 6.16 11.49
CA PRO A 11 -1.56 7.55 11.70
C PRO A 11 -0.64 8.02 10.57
N ALA A 12 -0.84 9.25 10.08
CA ALA A 12 -0.20 9.76 8.86
C ALA A 12 1.33 9.56 8.83
N GLU A 13 1.99 9.87 9.94
CA GLU A 13 3.45 9.85 10.09
C GLU A 13 4.03 8.46 10.35
N GLU A 14 3.19 7.46 10.69
CA GLU A 14 3.69 6.13 11.06
C GLU A 14 4.16 5.34 9.82
N GLY A 15 5.46 5.10 9.70
CA GLY A 15 6.02 4.23 8.66
C GLY A 15 5.68 2.76 8.86
N GLY A 16 6.14 1.92 7.95
CA GLY A 16 6.11 0.47 8.14
C GLY A 16 7.21 -0.20 7.35
N PHE A 17 7.00 -1.44 6.90
CA PHE A 17 8.08 -2.25 6.37
C PHE A 17 8.82 -1.61 5.18
N VAL A 18 8.12 -1.03 4.21
CA VAL A 18 8.81 -0.36 3.08
C VAL A 18 9.52 0.93 3.47
N GLN A 19 9.19 1.53 4.61
CA GLN A 19 9.88 2.68 5.20
C GLN A 19 10.95 2.28 6.23
N ASP A 20 11.38 1.01 6.24
CA ASP A 20 12.40 0.47 7.15
C ASP A 20 12.01 0.49 8.65
N VAL A 21 10.71 0.44 8.95
CA VAL A 21 10.25 0.29 10.34
C VAL A 21 10.32 -1.19 10.76
N ALA A 22 11.27 -1.48 11.65
CA ALA A 22 11.49 -2.80 12.21
C ALA A 22 10.24 -3.38 12.92
N GLY A 23 10.16 -4.71 12.98
CA GLY A 23 9.08 -5.44 13.66
C GLY A 23 7.85 -5.72 12.78
N ASN A 24 7.86 -5.28 11.52
CA ASN A 24 6.80 -5.57 10.56
C ASN A 24 7.04 -6.86 9.76
N GLU A 25 8.21 -7.50 9.89
CA GLU A 25 8.64 -8.60 9.03
C GLU A 25 7.72 -9.82 9.12
N ASP A 26 7.23 -10.15 10.33
CA ASP A 26 6.30 -11.25 10.56
C ASP A 26 4.94 -10.96 9.89
N LYS A 27 4.49 -9.71 9.95
CA LYS A 27 3.26 -9.25 9.30
C LYS A 27 3.37 -9.38 7.77
N ILE A 28 4.48 -8.92 7.19
CA ILE A 28 4.73 -9.05 5.75
C ILE A 28 4.75 -10.51 5.34
N ARG A 29 5.51 -11.36 6.05
CA ARG A 29 5.58 -12.79 5.75
C ARG A 29 4.20 -13.46 5.81
N THR A 30 3.38 -13.09 6.79
CA THR A 30 2.01 -13.61 6.94
C THR A 30 1.11 -13.17 5.78
N GLY A 31 1.23 -11.92 5.33
CA GLY A 31 0.53 -11.43 4.14
C GLY A 31 0.99 -12.10 2.85
N VAL A 32 2.30 -12.36 2.71
CA VAL A 32 2.87 -13.05 1.53
C VAL A 32 2.30 -14.45 1.33
N ILE A 33 1.96 -15.14 2.42
CA ILE A 33 1.37 -16.48 2.39
C ILE A 33 -0.17 -16.47 2.42
N ALA A 34 -0.79 -15.34 2.06
CA ALA A 34 -2.24 -15.17 2.03
C ALA A 34 -2.92 -15.44 3.38
N SER A 35 -2.29 -15.13 4.52
CA SER A 35 -2.87 -15.36 5.86
C SER A 35 -3.40 -16.80 6.09
N MET A 36 -2.79 -17.78 5.41
CA MET A 36 -3.19 -19.20 5.45
C MET A 36 -2.98 -19.80 6.84
N VAL A 37 -3.98 -20.47 7.41
CA VAL A 37 -3.93 -21.06 8.77
C VAL A 37 -3.03 -22.28 8.88
N ASP A 38 -2.88 -23.05 7.80
CA ASP A 38 -2.12 -24.31 7.79
C ASP A 38 -0.73 -24.19 7.14
N TYR A 39 -0.36 -23.00 6.67
CA TYR A 39 0.96 -22.77 6.08
C TYR A 39 2.07 -22.95 7.14
N GLN A 40 3.06 -23.80 6.82
CA GLN A 40 4.21 -24.05 7.69
C GLN A 40 5.44 -23.29 7.16
N SER A 41 6.05 -22.49 8.04
CA SER A 41 7.23 -21.67 7.71
C SER A 41 8.35 -21.94 8.72
N LYS A 42 9.60 -21.88 8.24
CA LYS A 42 10.80 -21.88 9.11
C LYS A 42 11.05 -20.51 9.74
N LEU A 43 10.51 -19.46 9.14
CA LEU A 43 10.53 -18.09 9.66
C LEU A 43 9.25 -17.83 10.46
N PRO A 44 9.30 -17.00 11.52
CA PRO A 44 8.13 -16.65 12.29
C PRO A 44 6.97 -16.10 11.43
N LEU A 45 5.74 -16.25 11.90
CA LEU A 45 4.54 -15.68 11.29
C LEU A 45 3.68 -15.14 12.42
N LEU A 46 2.82 -14.17 12.13
CA LEU A 46 1.76 -13.80 13.05
C LEU A 46 0.80 -14.98 13.19
N THR A 47 0.28 -15.23 14.39
CA THR A 47 -0.54 -16.42 14.68
C THR A 47 -1.91 -16.09 15.26
N ALA A 48 -2.25 -14.81 15.42
CA ALA A 48 -3.55 -14.45 15.95
C ALA A 48 -4.66 -14.78 14.93
N PRO A 49 -5.90 -15.08 15.39
CA PRO A 49 -7.01 -15.41 14.49
C PRO A 49 -7.31 -14.35 13.43
N TYR A 50 -7.00 -13.09 13.69
CA TYR A 50 -7.19 -11.99 12.72
C TYR A 50 -6.05 -11.88 11.70
N ASP A 51 -4.88 -12.44 11.99
CA ASP A 51 -3.72 -12.41 11.08
C ASP A 51 -3.66 -13.67 10.19
N ARG A 52 -4.16 -14.80 10.70
CA ARG A 52 -4.28 -16.09 9.99
C ARG A 52 -5.71 -16.58 10.07
N PHE A 53 -6.42 -16.51 8.95
CA PHE A 53 -7.86 -16.77 8.89
C PHE A 53 -8.31 -17.54 7.65
N ALA A 54 -7.43 -17.73 6.66
CA ALA A 54 -7.80 -18.32 5.39
C ALA A 54 -7.43 -19.81 5.34
N ASP A 55 -8.34 -20.62 4.83
CA ASP A 55 -8.09 -22.04 4.55
C ASP A 55 -7.57 -22.22 3.12
N ASP A 56 -7.91 -21.29 2.21
CA ASP A 56 -7.44 -21.25 0.83
C ASP A 56 -6.95 -19.82 0.46
N PRO A 57 -5.81 -19.67 -0.25
CA PRO A 57 -5.32 -18.35 -0.66
C PRO A 57 -6.33 -17.57 -1.52
N GLU A 58 -7.24 -18.24 -2.23
CA GLU A 58 -8.31 -17.60 -3.01
C GLU A 58 -9.32 -16.83 -2.15
N GLU A 59 -9.37 -17.07 -0.84
CA GLU A 59 -10.24 -16.34 0.10
C GLU A 59 -9.66 -14.97 0.46
N VAL A 60 -8.39 -14.72 0.12
CA VAL A 60 -7.67 -13.52 0.52
C VAL A 60 -7.49 -12.55 -0.63
N ILE A 61 -7.87 -11.30 -0.35
CA ILE A 61 -7.52 -10.14 -1.16
C ILE A 61 -6.35 -9.44 -0.49
N ASN A 62 -5.25 -9.32 -1.24
CA ASN A 62 -4.04 -8.60 -0.84
C ASN A 62 -4.03 -7.22 -1.46
N TYR A 63 -3.75 -6.21 -0.64
CA TYR A 63 -3.72 -4.82 -1.07
C TYR A 63 -2.95 -3.94 -0.09
N VAL A 64 -2.67 -2.72 -0.54
CA VAL A 64 -1.94 -1.68 0.21
C VAL A 64 -2.73 -0.37 0.31
N THR A 65 -3.61 -0.09 -0.64
CA THR A 65 -4.48 1.09 -0.66
C THR A 65 -5.75 0.76 -1.45
N CYS A 66 -6.83 1.46 -1.15
CA CYS A 66 -8.09 1.46 -1.89
C CYS A 66 -8.64 2.89 -1.94
N HIS A 67 -9.91 3.04 -2.31
CA HIS A 67 -10.56 4.36 -2.32
C HIS A 67 -10.72 4.92 -0.90
N ASP A 68 -10.81 4.09 0.12
CA ASP A 68 -10.81 4.51 1.52
C ASP A 68 -9.40 4.81 2.03
N GLY A 69 -9.31 5.77 2.95
CA GLY A 69 -8.05 6.19 3.53
C GLY A 69 -7.17 6.97 2.55
N ARG A 70 -5.90 7.07 2.92
CA ARG A 70 -4.86 7.74 2.13
C ARG A 70 -4.44 6.87 0.95
N THR A 71 -4.01 7.49 -0.14
CA THR A 71 -3.31 6.74 -1.18
C THR A 71 -1.97 6.22 -0.65
N LEU A 72 -1.41 5.17 -1.27
CA LEU A 72 -0.08 4.70 -0.91
C LEU A 72 0.98 5.80 -1.08
N TRP A 73 0.86 6.63 -2.10
CA TRP A 73 1.79 7.74 -2.35
C TRP A 73 1.70 8.81 -1.26
N ASP A 74 0.50 9.24 -0.89
CA ASP A 74 0.30 10.21 0.20
C ASP A 74 0.83 9.66 1.52
N LYS A 75 0.53 8.38 1.81
CA LYS A 75 1.01 7.73 3.02
C LYS A 75 2.54 7.69 3.10
N ILE A 76 3.22 7.35 2.00
CA ILE A 76 4.69 7.33 1.95
C ILE A 76 5.25 8.75 2.09
N ASN A 77 4.65 9.75 1.44
CA ASN A 77 5.12 11.14 1.55
C ASN A 77 5.03 11.68 2.98
N LEU A 78 3.99 11.31 3.73
CA LEU A 78 3.79 11.74 5.11
C LEU A 78 4.66 10.99 6.12
N SER A 79 4.94 9.70 5.87
CA SER A 79 5.71 8.85 6.81
C SER A 79 7.21 8.80 6.54
N ALA A 80 7.65 9.23 5.34
CA ALA A 80 9.06 9.27 4.95
C ALA A 80 9.45 10.68 4.48
N SER A 81 9.17 11.70 5.32
CA SER A 81 9.39 13.12 5.02
C SER A 81 10.83 13.45 4.64
N GLU A 82 11.79 12.74 5.23
CA GLU A 82 13.23 12.95 4.99
C GLU A 82 13.75 12.20 3.75
N ALA A 83 12.98 11.27 3.19
CA ALA A 83 13.37 10.50 2.02
C ALA A 83 13.24 11.33 0.73
N THR A 84 14.16 11.10 -0.19
CA THR A 84 14.11 11.66 -1.55
C THR A 84 12.93 11.11 -2.34
N ILE A 85 12.54 11.82 -3.40
CA ILE A 85 11.43 11.36 -4.26
C ILE A 85 11.70 9.99 -4.90
N GLU A 86 12.97 9.67 -5.21
CA GLU A 86 13.34 8.38 -5.80
C GLU A 86 13.29 7.24 -4.77
N GLU A 87 13.69 7.50 -3.53
CA GLU A 87 13.51 6.53 -2.44
C GLU A 87 12.02 6.26 -2.20
N ARG A 88 11.17 7.29 -2.13
CA ARG A 88 9.71 7.11 -1.98
C ARG A 88 9.08 6.33 -3.14
N LYS A 89 9.54 6.56 -4.38
CA LYS A 89 9.14 5.74 -5.53
C LYS A 89 9.59 4.28 -5.37
N GLY A 90 10.79 4.06 -4.84
CA GLY A 90 11.29 2.74 -4.48
C GLY A 90 10.41 2.03 -3.46
N MET A 91 10.00 2.74 -2.40
CA MET A 91 9.09 2.23 -1.36
C MET A 91 7.72 1.87 -1.95
N HIS A 92 7.16 2.75 -2.79
CA HIS A 92 5.89 2.50 -3.49
C HIS A 92 5.97 1.27 -4.39
N LYS A 93 7.06 1.17 -5.17
CA LYS A 93 7.32 0.03 -6.05
C LYS A 93 7.47 -1.27 -5.25
N LEU A 94 8.20 -1.24 -4.13
CA LEU A 94 8.38 -2.40 -3.26
C LEU A 94 7.04 -2.85 -2.67
N ALA A 95 6.23 -1.93 -2.14
CA ALA A 95 4.91 -2.25 -1.58
C ALA A 95 3.99 -2.89 -2.63
N THR A 96 3.99 -2.34 -3.85
CA THR A 96 3.22 -2.88 -4.97
C THR A 96 3.75 -4.26 -5.40
N ALA A 97 5.07 -4.43 -5.47
CA ALA A 97 5.70 -5.70 -5.82
C ALA A 97 5.31 -6.80 -4.83
N ILE A 98 5.36 -6.53 -3.53
CA ILE A 98 4.96 -7.52 -2.51
C ILE A 98 3.51 -7.97 -2.76
N VAL A 99 2.56 -7.06 -2.99
CA VAL A 99 1.16 -7.42 -3.28
C VAL A 99 1.06 -8.30 -4.53
N MET A 100 1.75 -7.93 -5.61
CA MET A 100 1.68 -8.63 -6.89
C MET A 100 2.34 -10.02 -6.85
N THR A 101 3.32 -10.23 -5.97
CA THR A 101 4.05 -11.51 -5.84
C THR A 101 3.59 -12.39 -4.67
N SER A 102 2.64 -11.91 -3.87
CA SER A 102 2.08 -12.67 -2.74
C SER A 102 1.05 -13.70 -3.21
N GLN A 103 0.86 -14.77 -2.43
CA GLN A 103 -0.20 -15.73 -2.66
C GLN A 103 -1.58 -15.10 -2.44
N GLY A 104 -2.59 -15.54 -3.20
CA GLY A 104 -3.95 -15.02 -3.13
C GLY A 104 -4.27 -13.99 -4.23
N LYS A 105 -5.35 -13.22 -4.06
CA LYS A 105 -5.83 -12.29 -5.09
C LYS A 105 -5.25 -10.90 -4.89
N ALA A 106 -4.45 -10.44 -5.85
CA ALA A 106 -3.92 -9.08 -5.83
C ALA A 106 -5.01 -8.05 -6.20
N PHE A 107 -5.12 -6.99 -5.39
CA PHE A 107 -5.96 -5.83 -5.67
C PHE A 107 -5.09 -4.57 -5.74
N ILE A 108 -5.25 -3.82 -6.82
CA ILE A 108 -4.55 -2.55 -7.07
C ILE A 108 -5.58 -1.43 -7.19
N HIS A 109 -5.40 -0.38 -6.40
CA HIS A 109 -6.20 0.83 -6.50
C HIS A 109 -5.85 1.60 -7.79
N GLY A 110 -6.87 1.96 -8.57
CA GLY A 110 -6.69 2.70 -9.82
C GLY A 110 -5.92 4.00 -9.64
N GLY A 111 -4.86 4.17 -10.45
CA GLY A 111 -3.94 5.30 -10.40
C GLY A 111 -2.77 5.10 -9.44
N SER A 112 -2.77 4.06 -8.59
CA SER A 112 -1.62 3.76 -7.72
C SER A 112 -0.35 3.50 -8.53
N GLU A 113 -0.47 2.84 -9.68
CA GLU A 113 0.63 2.60 -10.63
C GLU A 113 1.26 3.90 -11.18
N MET A 114 0.54 5.01 -11.03
CA MET A 114 0.91 6.37 -11.44
C MET A 114 1.12 7.32 -10.25
N LEU A 115 1.37 6.77 -9.05
CA LEU A 115 1.57 7.53 -7.82
C LEU A 115 0.41 8.50 -7.53
N ARG A 116 -0.84 8.03 -7.70
CA ARG A 116 -2.04 8.82 -7.40
C ARG A 116 -1.97 9.41 -5.99
N SER A 117 -2.38 10.67 -5.88
CA SER A 117 -2.50 11.46 -4.65
C SER A 117 -3.92 12.00 -4.53
N LYS A 118 -4.36 12.32 -3.30
CA LYS A 118 -5.62 13.00 -3.00
C LYS A 118 -5.35 14.36 -2.34
N PRO A 119 -4.95 15.38 -3.10
CA PRO A 119 -4.65 16.68 -2.52
C PRO A 119 -5.90 17.36 -1.96
N ASP A 120 -5.74 18.05 -0.84
CA ASP A 120 -6.75 18.87 -0.20
C ASP A 120 -6.11 20.15 0.34
N PRO A 121 -6.19 21.26 -0.41
CA PRO A 121 -5.64 22.55 0.02
C PRO A 121 -6.26 23.10 1.31
N ASP A 122 -7.47 22.65 1.66
CA ASP A 122 -8.19 23.12 2.85
C ASP A 122 -7.79 22.32 4.10
N ASN A 123 -7.13 21.17 3.93
CA ASN A 123 -6.54 20.41 5.02
C ASN A 123 -5.17 21.00 5.42
N ILE A 124 -5.16 21.83 6.46
CA ILE A 124 -3.96 22.51 6.96
C ILE A 124 -2.94 21.54 7.58
N GLU A 125 -3.38 20.39 8.08
CA GLU A 125 -2.51 19.45 8.79
C GLU A 125 -1.63 18.64 7.81
N TYR A 126 -2.24 18.05 6.78
CA TYR A 126 -1.54 17.13 5.88
C TYR A 126 -1.63 17.50 4.40
N GLY A 127 -2.45 18.50 4.02
CA GLY A 127 -2.64 18.90 2.62
C GLY A 127 -3.26 17.81 1.73
N ILE A 128 -3.86 16.78 2.33
CA ILE A 128 -4.44 15.62 1.65
C ILE A 128 -5.72 15.18 2.32
N ASP A 129 -6.59 14.55 1.54
CA ASP A 129 -7.86 14.01 2.01
C ASP A 129 -7.80 12.49 2.15
N HIS A 130 -7.95 11.99 3.38
CA HIS A 130 -8.01 10.56 3.65
C HIS A 130 -9.42 9.97 3.50
N ASN A 131 -10.46 10.78 3.32
CA ASN A 131 -11.86 10.36 3.19
C ASN A 131 -12.58 11.19 2.13
N SER A 132 -12.15 11.04 0.88
CA SER A 132 -12.57 11.84 -0.26
C SER A 132 -13.90 11.45 -0.89
N TYR A 133 -14.89 11.04 -0.09
CA TYR A 133 -16.16 10.50 -0.62
C TYR A 133 -17.02 11.58 -1.32
N ASP A 134 -16.97 12.84 -0.87
CA ASP A 134 -17.69 13.99 -1.43
C ASP A 134 -16.77 15.09 -1.98
N SER A 135 -15.46 14.87 -1.96
CA SER A 135 -14.45 15.80 -2.47
C SER A 135 -14.47 15.91 -4.01
N GLY A 136 -14.12 17.09 -4.51
CA GLY A 136 -14.19 17.41 -5.93
C GLY A 136 -13.11 16.75 -6.80
N ASP A 137 -13.13 17.08 -8.09
CA ASP A 137 -12.20 16.53 -9.09
C ASP A 137 -10.73 16.80 -8.74
N LEU A 138 -10.41 17.94 -8.12
CA LEU A 138 -9.05 18.27 -7.67
C LEU A 138 -8.44 17.12 -6.86
N THR A 139 -9.22 16.54 -5.95
CA THR A 139 -8.82 15.47 -5.04
C THR A 139 -8.98 14.08 -5.66
N ASN A 140 -10.06 13.86 -6.41
CA ASN A 140 -10.46 12.50 -6.80
C ASN A 140 -10.03 12.07 -8.22
N GLN A 141 -9.78 13.01 -9.14
CA GLN A 141 -9.52 12.68 -10.54
C GLN A 141 -8.26 11.83 -10.75
N ILE A 142 -8.28 10.99 -11.79
CA ILE A 142 -7.06 10.31 -12.25
C ILE A 142 -6.25 11.29 -13.11
N VAL A 143 -5.11 11.73 -12.59
CA VAL A 143 -4.19 12.63 -13.30
C VAL A 143 -3.40 11.84 -14.35
N TRP A 144 -3.97 11.68 -15.53
CA TRP A 144 -3.41 10.86 -16.61
C TRP A 144 -2.02 11.31 -17.09
N GLU A 145 -1.66 12.57 -16.87
CA GLU A 145 -0.34 13.13 -17.21
C GLU A 145 0.81 12.42 -16.45
N ASN A 146 0.55 11.95 -15.23
CA ASN A 146 1.52 11.19 -14.42
C ASN A 146 1.98 9.91 -15.13
N LYS A 147 1.18 9.37 -16.06
CA LYS A 147 1.51 8.17 -16.83
C LYS A 147 2.77 8.35 -17.66
N LYS A 148 2.96 9.55 -18.18
CA LYS A 148 4.13 9.90 -19.01
C LYS A 148 5.38 10.08 -18.14
N ASN A 149 5.20 10.67 -16.97
CA ASN A 149 6.28 11.06 -16.07
C ASN A 149 6.84 9.88 -15.25
N ILE A 150 6.07 8.79 -15.12
CA ILE A 150 6.43 7.62 -14.30
C ILE A 150 6.51 6.36 -15.18
N ARG A 151 7.15 6.50 -16.34
CA ARG A 151 7.21 5.45 -17.37
C ARG A 151 7.94 4.17 -16.91
N ILE A 152 8.76 4.26 -15.85
CA ILE A 152 9.53 3.14 -15.30
C ILE A 152 8.67 2.25 -14.36
N SER A 153 7.69 2.80 -13.63
CA SER A 153 6.86 2.00 -12.70
C SER A 153 5.91 1.07 -13.45
N MET A 154 5.24 1.58 -14.49
CA MET A 154 4.19 0.85 -15.19
C MET A 154 4.69 -0.32 -16.04
N ASN A 155 5.87 -0.19 -16.68
CA ASN A 155 6.46 -1.31 -17.43
C ASN A 155 6.88 -2.43 -16.48
N THR A 156 7.40 -2.10 -15.30
CA THR A 156 7.78 -3.13 -14.31
C THR A 156 6.57 -3.93 -13.77
N LEU A 157 5.35 -3.40 -13.87
CA LEU A 157 4.13 -4.12 -13.46
C LEU A 157 3.52 -4.98 -14.58
N ARG A 158 4.00 -4.83 -15.82
CA ARG A 158 3.43 -5.45 -17.02
C ARG A 158 4.32 -6.52 -17.65
N ASP A 159 5.62 -6.43 -17.43
CA ASP A 159 6.63 -7.39 -17.92
C ASP A 159 6.88 -8.48 -16.87
#